data_AF-A0A1V1X166-F1
#
_entry.id   AF-A0A1V1X166-F1
#
_cell.length_a   1.000
_cell.length_b   1.000
_cell.length_c   1.000
_cell.angle_alpha   90.00
_cell.angle_beta   90.00
_cell.angle_gamma   90.00
#
_symmetry.space_group_name_H-M   'P 1'
#
loop_
_entity.id
_entity.type
_entity.pdbx_description
1 polymer ?
#
loop_
_entity_poly.entity_id
_entity_poly.type
_entity_poly.pdbx_seq_one_letter_code
_entity_poly.pdbx_strand_id
1 'polypeptide(L)'
;MKRIFFIILLCITSVSHADEPLPAPETYQVWSENKKYFAEINLEDDLSTVYRIGKNEERKELWQMYGWFRWAYLSNDGMYIGIPFWGESLIPRDYRKEQVVFRLVKEGKLIRVIRLNELIENFNNLIETASHYYWGNYRGFNNINEFIIETVEKNHFTLNPNTGKLSKRKKTK
;
A
#
# COMPACT_ATOMS: atom_id res chain seq x y z
N MET A 1 -9.91 69.52 -6.44
CA MET A 1 -10.29 68.25 -7.08
C MET A 1 -9.15 67.25 -6.90
N LYS A 2 -9.25 66.30 -5.95
CA LYS A 2 -8.22 65.26 -5.74
C LYS A 2 -8.88 63.91 -6.04
N ARG A 3 -8.49 63.28 -7.15
CA ARG A 3 -8.94 61.93 -7.53
C ARG A 3 -8.03 60.92 -6.83
N ILE A 4 -8.59 60.12 -5.94
CA ILE A 4 -7.91 58.99 -5.29
C ILE A 4 -8.02 57.80 -6.25
N PHE A 5 -6.89 57.29 -6.70
CA PHE A 5 -6.80 56.11 -7.57
C PHE A 5 -6.78 54.87 -6.66
N PHE A 6 -7.87 54.11 -6.67
CA PHE A 6 -7.98 52.85 -5.93
C PHE A 6 -7.36 51.74 -6.78
N ILE A 7 -6.15 51.31 -6.44
CA ILE A 7 -5.50 50.14 -7.09
C ILE A 7 -6.09 48.89 -6.43
N ILE A 8 -6.98 48.21 -7.15
CA ILE A 8 -7.51 46.90 -6.75
C ILE A 8 -6.40 45.88 -7.03
N LEU A 9 -5.74 45.43 -5.95
CA LEU A 9 -4.79 44.33 -5.98
C LEU A 9 -5.59 43.02 -6.14
N LEU A 10 -5.59 42.46 -7.35
CA LEU A 10 -6.22 41.18 -7.65
C LEU A 10 -5.33 40.06 -7.04
N CYS A 11 -5.67 39.56 -5.86
CA CYS A 11 -5.06 38.35 -5.30
C CYS A 11 -5.52 37.14 -6.13
N ILE A 12 -4.67 36.69 -7.05
CA ILE A 12 -4.86 35.42 -7.76
C ILE A 12 -4.56 34.31 -6.73
N THR A 13 -5.59 33.72 -6.15
CA THR A 13 -5.43 32.56 -5.25
C THR A 13 -5.01 31.36 -6.10
N SER A 14 -3.73 31.00 -6.03
CA SER A 14 -3.25 29.74 -6.57
C SER A 14 -3.97 28.62 -5.83
N VAL A 15 -4.79 27.84 -6.54
CA VAL A 15 -5.35 26.59 -6.01
C VAL A 15 -4.16 25.66 -5.76
N SER A 16 -3.71 25.61 -4.51
CA SER A 16 -2.71 24.63 -4.08
C SER A 16 -3.39 23.28 -4.10
N HIS A 17 -3.12 22.48 -5.14
CA HIS A 17 -3.46 21.07 -5.16
C HIS A 17 -2.52 20.35 -4.19
N ALA A 18 -2.85 20.41 -2.90
CA ALA A 18 -2.26 19.54 -1.91
C ALA A 18 -2.84 18.13 -2.11
N ASP A 19 -2.03 17.12 -1.79
CA ASP A 19 -2.51 15.75 -1.69
C ASP A 19 -3.65 15.71 -0.64
N GLU A 20 -4.78 15.08 -0.95
CA GLU A 20 -5.92 14.99 -0.02
C GLU A 20 -5.46 14.31 1.28
N PRO A 21 -5.79 14.86 2.47
CA PRO A 21 -5.39 14.25 3.72
C PRO A 21 -5.95 12.84 3.82
N LEU A 22 -5.12 11.89 4.26
CA LEU A 22 -5.56 10.53 4.52
C LEU A 22 -6.74 10.57 5.53
N PRO A 23 -7.81 9.78 5.33
CA PRO A 23 -8.89 9.68 6.30
C PRO A 23 -8.36 9.31 7.69
N ALA A 24 -9.10 9.59 8.74
CA ALA A 24 -8.70 9.17 10.09
C ALA A 24 -8.45 7.64 10.14
N PRO A 25 -7.52 7.18 10.99
CA PRO A 25 -7.40 5.77 11.32
C PRO A 25 -8.73 5.21 11.84
N GLU A 26 -9.12 4.03 11.38
CA GLU A 26 -10.31 3.31 11.86
C GLU A 26 -10.10 1.80 11.75
N THR A 27 -10.93 1.02 12.46
CA THR A 27 -11.01 -0.43 12.26
C THR A 27 -11.67 -0.73 10.92
N TYR A 28 -11.09 -1.62 10.13
CA TYR A 28 -11.60 -1.96 8.80
C TYR A 28 -11.36 -3.42 8.43
N GLN A 29 -12.03 -3.88 7.37
CA GLN A 29 -11.92 -5.24 6.87
C GLN A 29 -11.25 -5.28 5.49
N VAL A 30 -10.32 -6.22 5.32
CA VAL A 30 -9.70 -6.54 4.03
C VAL A 30 -10.16 -7.90 3.57
N TRP A 31 -10.87 -7.93 2.46
CA TRP A 31 -11.35 -9.18 1.87
C TRP A 31 -10.34 -9.74 0.86
N SER A 32 -10.13 -11.06 0.93
CA SER A 32 -9.50 -11.81 -0.16
C SER A 32 -10.32 -11.67 -1.45
N GLU A 33 -9.66 -11.81 -2.60
CA GLU A 33 -10.30 -11.66 -3.91
C GLU A 33 -11.41 -12.71 -4.11
N ASN A 34 -11.19 -13.94 -3.65
CA ASN A 34 -12.18 -15.02 -3.73
C ASN A 34 -13.32 -14.95 -2.69
N LYS A 35 -13.32 -13.93 -1.82
CA LYS A 35 -14.34 -13.67 -0.79
C LYS A 35 -14.54 -14.80 0.24
N LYS A 36 -13.61 -15.75 0.35
CA LYS A 36 -13.68 -16.83 1.35
C LYS A 36 -12.99 -16.48 2.66
N TYR A 37 -12.16 -15.44 2.65
CA TYR A 37 -11.38 -14.99 3.79
C TYR A 37 -11.45 -13.46 3.91
N PHE A 38 -11.40 -12.97 5.14
CA PHE A 38 -11.20 -11.54 5.40
C PHE A 38 -10.31 -11.37 6.64
N ALA A 39 -9.59 -10.26 6.68
CA ALA A 39 -8.84 -9.80 7.85
C ALA A 39 -9.59 -8.62 8.46
N GLU A 40 -9.79 -8.62 9.76
CA GLU A 40 -10.22 -7.46 10.53
C GLU A 40 -8.98 -6.79 11.12
N ILE A 41 -8.74 -5.54 10.76
CA ILE A 41 -7.58 -4.75 11.21
C ILE A 41 -8.10 -3.77 12.27
N ASN A 42 -7.99 -4.16 13.54
CA ASN A 42 -8.59 -3.45 14.66
C ASN A 42 -7.64 -2.38 15.20
N LEU A 43 -8.11 -1.13 15.23
CA LEU A 43 -7.35 0.02 15.73
C LEU A 43 -7.29 0.08 17.26
N GLU A 44 -8.40 -0.23 17.93
CA GLU A 44 -8.55 -0.09 19.38
C GLU A 44 -7.70 -1.12 20.13
N ASP A 45 -7.72 -2.37 19.65
CA ASP A 45 -7.00 -3.49 20.26
C ASP A 45 -5.56 -3.65 19.73
N ASP A 46 -5.17 -2.83 18.73
CA ASP A 46 -3.92 -2.97 17.97
C ASP A 46 -3.68 -4.42 17.52
N LEU A 47 -4.72 -5.02 16.93
CA LEU A 47 -4.79 -6.45 16.62
C LEU A 47 -5.39 -6.68 15.23
N SER A 48 -4.72 -7.49 14.43
CA SER A 48 -5.20 -7.94 13.12
C SER A 48 -5.55 -9.42 13.16
N THR A 49 -6.81 -9.77 12.87
CA THR A 49 -7.31 -11.15 12.95
C THR A 49 -7.85 -11.60 11.60
N VAL A 50 -7.45 -12.80 11.16
CA VAL A 50 -7.87 -13.38 9.88
C VAL A 50 -8.91 -14.46 10.10
N TYR A 51 -9.99 -14.38 9.33
CA TYR A 51 -11.12 -15.28 9.39
C TYR A 51 -11.34 -16.00 8.06
N ARG A 52 -11.89 -17.21 8.15
CA ARG A 52 -12.52 -17.93 7.04
C ARG A 52 -14.04 -17.83 7.18
N ILE A 53 -14.71 -17.63 6.05
CA ILE A 53 -16.17 -17.69 5.96
C ILE A 53 -16.61 -19.13 5.67
N GLY A 54 -17.45 -19.67 6.54
CA GLY A 54 -18.12 -20.97 6.41
C GLY A 54 -19.34 -20.92 5.49
N LYS A 55 -20.02 -22.06 5.33
CA LYS A 55 -21.19 -22.18 4.43
C LYS A 55 -22.38 -21.31 4.83
N ASN A 56 -22.52 -20.99 6.12
CA ASN A 56 -23.63 -20.20 6.68
C ASN A 56 -23.15 -18.83 7.19
N GLU A 57 -22.15 -18.25 6.52
CA GLU A 57 -21.50 -16.99 6.93
C GLU A 57 -20.81 -17.02 8.32
N GLU A 58 -20.70 -18.22 8.90
CA GLU A 58 -19.95 -18.45 10.14
C GLU A 58 -18.50 -18.00 9.96
N ARG A 59 -18.03 -17.16 10.87
CA ARG A 59 -16.66 -16.65 10.89
C ARG A 59 -15.81 -17.57 11.76
N LYS A 60 -14.88 -18.28 11.14
CA LYS A 60 -13.90 -19.08 11.86
C LYS A 60 -12.56 -18.33 11.87
N GLU A 61 -12.09 -17.97 13.05
CA GLU A 61 -10.74 -17.42 13.22
C GLU A 61 -9.70 -18.44 12.75
N LEU A 62 -8.68 -17.96 12.02
CA LEU A 62 -7.55 -18.75 11.56
C LEU A 62 -6.30 -18.43 12.35
N TRP A 63 -5.95 -17.15 12.45
CA TRP A 63 -4.77 -16.65 13.14
C TRP A 63 -4.88 -15.14 13.36
N GLN A 64 -3.99 -14.60 14.19
CA GLN A 64 -3.92 -13.18 14.53
C GLN A 64 -2.48 -12.70 14.61
N MET A 65 -2.30 -11.38 14.56
CA MET A 65 -1.03 -10.70 14.80
C MET A 65 -1.26 -9.31 15.40
N TYR A 66 -0.34 -8.86 16.26
CA TYR A 66 -0.37 -7.48 16.76
C TYR A 66 -0.07 -6.48 15.64
N GLY A 67 -0.73 -5.34 15.72
CA GLY A 67 -0.57 -4.19 14.84
C GLY A 67 -1.85 -3.83 14.10
N TRP A 68 -2.19 -2.55 14.14
CA TRP A 68 -3.02 -1.89 13.15
C TRP A 68 -2.16 -1.42 11.96
N PHE A 69 -2.67 -1.64 10.75
CA PHE A 69 -2.00 -1.24 9.52
C PHE A 69 -2.95 -0.42 8.68
N ARG A 70 -2.48 0.70 8.12
CA ARG A 70 -3.32 1.56 7.28
C ARG A 70 -3.84 0.86 6.02
N TRP A 71 -2.99 0.02 5.44
CA TRP A 71 -3.26 -0.71 4.21
C TRP A 71 -2.87 -2.17 4.41
N ALA A 72 -3.66 -3.06 3.83
CA ALA A 72 -3.35 -4.48 3.80
C ALA A 72 -4.01 -5.17 2.60
N TYR A 73 -3.43 -6.30 2.20
CA TYR A 73 -3.96 -7.20 1.18
C TYR A 73 -3.97 -8.62 1.74
N LEU A 74 -5.03 -9.39 1.48
CA LEU A 74 -5.18 -10.76 1.97
C LEU A 74 -5.13 -11.76 0.81
N SER A 75 -4.35 -12.83 0.98
CA SER A 75 -4.27 -13.91 0.00
C SER A 75 -5.56 -14.75 -0.08
N ASN A 76 -5.74 -15.44 -1.20
CA ASN A 76 -6.92 -16.26 -1.47
C ASN A 76 -6.97 -17.57 -0.65
N ASP A 77 -5.92 -17.90 0.10
CA ASP A 77 -5.91 -18.97 1.09
C ASP A 77 -6.03 -18.47 2.54
N GLY A 78 -6.07 -17.14 2.75
CA GLY A 78 -6.11 -16.52 4.07
C GLY A 78 -4.83 -16.69 4.88
N MET A 79 -3.73 -17.19 4.30
CA MET A 79 -2.50 -17.49 5.05
C MET A 79 -1.50 -16.33 5.04
N TYR A 80 -1.63 -15.41 4.10
CA TYR A 80 -0.69 -14.33 3.88
C TYR A 80 -1.36 -12.97 3.92
N ILE A 81 -0.72 -12.01 4.59
CA ILE A 81 -1.08 -10.60 4.53
C ILE A 81 0.09 -9.79 3.97
N GLY A 82 -0.20 -8.98 2.97
CA GLY A 82 0.72 -8.01 2.40
C GLY A 82 0.46 -6.64 3.02
N ILE A 83 1.48 -6.04 3.61
CA ILE A 83 1.39 -4.79 4.36
C ILE A 83 2.28 -3.73 3.69
N PRO A 84 1.68 -2.82 2.90
CA PRO A 84 2.37 -1.63 2.41
C PRO A 84 2.92 -0.75 3.53
N PHE A 85 3.88 0.09 3.16
CA PHE A 85 4.23 1.28 3.90
C PHE A 85 3.00 2.20 4.05
N TRP A 86 2.99 3.04 5.09
CA TRP A 86 1.82 3.87 5.44
C TRP A 86 1.41 4.82 4.31
N GLY A 87 2.38 5.35 3.54
CA GLY A 87 2.13 6.15 2.33
C GLY A 87 1.74 5.34 1.09
N GLU A 88 1.61 4.02 1.22
CA GLU A 88 1.31 3.08 0.13
C GLU A 88 2.31 3.24 -1.04
N SER A 89 1.87 3.87 -2.13
CA SER A 89 2.64 4.16 -3.34
C SER A 89 3.39 5.50 -3.31
N LEU A 90 3.18 6.30 -2.26
CA LEU A 90 3.81 7.59 -2.04
C LEU A 90 4.91 7.48 -0.98
N ILE A 91 6.06 8.05 -1.27
CA ILE A 91 7.21 8.11 -0.37
C ILE A 91 7.59 9.58 -0.11
N PRO A 92 8.12 9.92 1.08
CA PRO A 92 8.43 11.30 1.41
C PRO A 92 9.57 11.85 0.55
N ARG A 93 9.68 13.18 0.42
CA ARG A 93 10.70 13.84 -0.43
C ARG A 93 12.14 13.58 0.05
N ASP A 94 12.34 13.36 1.34
CA ASP A 94 13.62 13.04 1.98
C ASP A 94 13.85 11.52 2.13
N TYR A 95 13.24 10.72 1.26
CA TYR A 95 13.30 9.27 1.36
C TYR A 95 14.73 8.70 1.33
N ARG A 96 14.88 7.50 1.93
CA ARG A 96 16.06 6.66 1.78
C ARG A 96 15.80 5.55 0.78
N LYS A 97 16.76 5.21 -0.06
CA LYS A 97 16.64 4.14 -1.07
C LYS A 97 16.35 2.77 -0.44
N GLU A 98 16.81 2.54 0.78
CA GLU A 98 16.64 1.29 1.53
C GLU A 98 15.37 1.28 2.38
N GLN A 99 14.51 2.31 2.30
CA GLN A 99 13.27 2.35 3.08
C GLN A 99 12.39 1.12 2.78
N VAL A 100 11.72 0.62 3.81
CA VAL A 100 10.78 -0.50 3.67
C VAL A 100 9.52 0.02 3.01
N VAL A 101 9.14 -0.56 1.88
CA VAL A 101 7.91 -0.23 1.17
C VAL A 101 6.85 -1.30 1.35
N PHE A 102 7.24 -2.56 1.58
CA PHE A 102 6.29 -3.65 1.72
C PHE A 102 6.79 -4.74 2.67
N ARG A 103 5.86 -5.33 3.42
CA ARG A 103 6.11 -6.49 4.28
C ARG A 103 5.15 -7.62 3.89
N LEU A 104 5.67 -8.83 3.82
CA LEU A 104 4.89 -10.04 3.66
C LEU A 104 4.92 -10.82 4.97
N VAL A 105 3.75 -11.17 5.47
CA VAL A 105 3.57 -11.93 6.70
C VAL A 105 2.79 -13.21 6.37
N LYS A 106 3.17 -14.33 6.99
CA LYS A 106 2.46 -15.59 6.94
C LYS A 106 2.04 -15.98 8.36
N GLU A 107 0.75 -16.13 8.60
CA GLU A 107 0.22 -16.58 9.90
C GLU A 107 0.83 -15.80 11.08
N GLY A 108 0.86 -14.48 10.95
CA GLY A 108 1.43 -13.55 11.93
C GLY A 108 2.97 -13.46 11.99
N LYS A 109 3.70 -14.21 11.16
CA LYS A 109 5.18 -14.20 11.12
C LYS A 109 5.69 -13.49 9.89
N LEU A 110 6.61 -12.52 10.07
CA LEU A 110 7.25 -11.81 8.98
C LEU A 110 8.10 -12.77 8.13
N ILE A 111 7.79 -12.86 6.83
CA ILE A 111 8.49 -13.72 5.87
C ILE A 111 9.45 -12.91 4.99
N ARG A 112 9.01 -11.72 4.54
CA ARG A 112 9.80 -10.88 3.64
C ARG A 112 9.58 -9.40 3.93
N VAL A 113 10.66 -8.64 3.81
CA VAL A 113 10.66 -7.18 3.74
C VAL A 113 11.17 -6.82 2.35
N ILE A 114 10.46 -5.94 1.65
CA ILE A 114 10.88 -5.36 0.38
C ILE A 114 11.23 -3.90 0.60
N ARG A 115 12.42 -3.52 0.14
CA ARG A 115 12.94 -2.16 0.16
C ARG A 115 12.80 -1.51 -1.21
N LEU A 116 12.75 -0.18 -1.23
CA LEU A 116 12.52 0.57 -2.46
C LEU A 116 13.59 0.32 -3.54
N ASN A 117 14.87 0.19 -3.15
CA ASN A 117 15.98 -0.13 -4.05
C ASN A 117 15.95 -1.55 -4.63
N GLU A 118 15.07 -2.43 -4.15
CA GLU A 118 14.81 -3.73 -4.80
C GLU A 118 13.81 -3.61 -5.96
N LEU A 119 13.05 -2.50 -6.03
CA LEU A 119 11.99 -2.28 -7.00
C LEU A 119 12.36 -1.22 -8.06
N ILE A 120 13.09 -0.17 -7.66
CA ILE A 120 13.43 0.96 -8.51
C ILE A 120 14.92 0.91 -8.87
N GLU A 121 15.19 0.83 -10.17
CA GLU A 121 16.56 0.79 -10.69
C GLU A 121 17.12 2.21 -10.85
N ASN A 122 16.33 3.14 -11.41
CA ASN A 122 16.70 4.53 -11.58
C ASN A 122 15.73 5.46 -10.85
N PHE A 123 16.20 6.00 -9.72
CA PHE A 123 15.43 6.89 -8.85
C PHE A 123 15.04 8.23 -9.50
N ASN A 124 15.67 8.61 -10.62
CA ASN A 124 15.24 9.78 -11.40
C ASN A 124 13.91 9.54 -12.14
N ASN A 125 13.43 8.30 -12.21
CA ASN A 125 12.13 7.94 -12.81
C ASN A 125 10.95 8.12 -11.84
N LEU A 126 11.20 8.43 -10.57
CA LEU A 126 10.14 8.70 -9.61
C LEU A 126 9.32 9.91 -10.05
N ILE A 127 8.00 9.84 -9.86
CA ILE A 127 7.09 10.91 -10.27
C ILE A 127 6.88 11.85 -9.09
N GLU A 128 7.22 13.12 -9.24
CA GLU A 128 6.99 14.13 -8.21
C GLU A 128 5.50 14.44 -8.06
N THR A 129 5.01 14.48 -6.82
CA THR A 129 3.70 15.01 -6.44
C THR A 129 3.88 16.29 -5.61
N ALA A 130 2.76 16.90 -5.22
CA ALA A 130 2.78 18.13 -4.41
C ALA A 130 3.65 18.00 -3.15
N SER A 131 3.66 16.82 -2.50
CA SER A 131 4.41 16.61 -1.24
C SER A 131 5.23 15.31 -1.17
N HIS A 132 5.13 14.43 -2.17
CA HIS A 132 5.74 13.11 -2.17
C HIS A 132 6.38 12.76 -3.53
N TYR A 133 6.98 11.57 -3.58
CA TYR A 133 7.26 10.88 -4.83
C TYR A 133 6.35 9.65 -4.96
N TYR A 134 5.80 9.44 -6.14
CA TYR A 134 5.11 8.22 -6.53
C TYR A 134 6.11 7.25 -7.17
N TRP A 135 6.17 6.01 -6.66
CA TRP A 135 7.14 5.00 -7.11
C TRP A 135 6.50 3.82 -7.86
N GLY A 136 5.20 3.56 -7.67
CA GLY A 136 4.57 2.37 -8.23
C GLY A 136 3.19 2.09 -7.67
N ASN A 137 2.73 0.85 -7.80
CA ASN A 137 1.42 0.42 -7.33
C ASN A 137 1.45 -1.04 -6.85
N TYR A 138 0.62 -1.35 -5.87
CA TYR A 138 0.34 -2.72 -5.44
C TYR A 138 -0.92 -3.22 -6.13
N ARG A 139 -0.85 -4.38 -6.78
CA ARG A 139 -2.01 -5.01 -7.42
C ARG A 139 -2.70 -6.04 -6.54
N GLY A 140 -2.07 -6.43 -5.43
CA GLY A 140 -2.59 -7.44 -4.52
C GLY A 140 -2.11 -8.86 -4.87
N PHE A 141 -2.74 -9.85 -4.24
CA PHE A 141 -2.50 -11.27 -4.52
C PHE A 141 -3.28 -11.71 -5.75
N ASN A 142 -2.66 -12.53 -6.59
CA ASN A 142 -3.34 -13.17 -7.72
C ASN A 142 -3.99 -14.52 -7.35
N ASN A 143 -4.58 -15.19 -8.33
CA ASN A 143 -5.25 -16.49 -8.16
C ASN A 143 -4.35 -17.64 -7.66
N ILE A 144 -3.02 -17.52 -7.79
CA ILE A 144 -2.04 -18.50 -7.29
C ILE A 144 -1.29 -17.99 -6.04
N ASN A 145 -1.82 -16.95 -5.39
CA ASN A 145 -1.28 -16.29 -4.20
C ASN A 145 0.09 -15.63 -4.39
N GLU A 146 0.54 -15.33 -5.61
CA GLU A 146 1.69 -14.43 -5.79
C GLU A 146 1.24 -12.98 -5.60
N PHE A 147 2.05 -12.19 -4.88
CA PHE A 147 1.78 -10.77 -4.70
C PHE A 147 2.41 -9.96 -5.84
N ILE A 148 1.62 -9.08 -6.45
CA ILE A 148 1.99 -8.36 -7.67
C ILE A 148 2.26 -6.89 -7.37
N ILE A 149 3.41 -6.40 -7.82
CA ILE A 149 3.85 -5.01 -7.67
C ILE A 149 4.24 -4.45 -9.04
N GLU A 150 3.76 -3.25 -9.35
CA GLU A 150 4.13 -2.49 -10.54
C GLU A 150 4.89 -1.23 -10.14
N THR A 151 5.81 -0.78 -10.98
CA THR A 151 6.62 0.42 -10.74
C THR A 151 6.43 1.44 -11.84
N VAL A 152 6.79 2.70 -11.58
CA VAL A 152 6.82 3.77 -12.60
C VAL A 152 7.70 3.43 -13.81
N GLU A 153 8.68 2.53 -13.63
CA GLU A 153 9.55 2.02 -14.69
C GLU A 153 8.89 0.95 -15.57
N LYS A 154 7.59 0.67 -15.34
CA LYS A 154 6.81 -0.40 -15.99
C LYS A 154 7.36 -1.80 -15.73
N ASN A 155 8.17 -1.96 -14.67
CA ASN A 155 8.60 -3.26 -14.20
C ASN A 155 7.44 -3.91 -13.43
N HIS A 156 7.21 -5.19 -13.68
CA HIS A 156 6.23 -6.01 -12.97
C HIS A 156 6.98 -7.03 -12.12
N PHE A 157 6.76 -6.97 -10.82
CA PHE A 157 7.36 -7.90 -9.87
C PHE A 157 6.31 -8.87 -9.35
N THR A 158 6.72 -10.12 -9.18
CA THR A 158 5.95 -11.14 -8.47
C THR A 158 6.72 -11.56 -7.22
N LEU A 159 6.05 -11.54 -6.08
CA LEU A 159 6.57 -12.07 -4.82
C LEU A 159 5.90 -13.41 -4.56
N ASN A 160 6.69 -14.47 -4.56
CA ASN A 160 6.22 -15.79 -4.18
C ASN A 160 6.14 -15.88 -2.65
N PRO A 161 4.95 -16.05 -2.05
CA PRO A 161 4.81 -15.91 -0.60
C PRO A 161 5.38 -17.08 0.19
N ASN A 162 5.48 -18.26 -0.42
CA ASN A 162 6.05 -19.45 0.21
C ASN A 162 7.57 -19.35 0.39
N THR A 163 8.24 -18.61 -0.50
CA THR A 163 9.71 -18.52 -0.53
C THR A 163 10.21 -17.12 -0.16
N GLY A 164 9.35 -16.11 -0.19
CA GLY A 164 9.75 -14.70 -0.08
C GLY A 164 10.57 -14.19 -1.27
N LYS A 165 10.68 -14.98 -2.35
CA LYS A 165 11.46 -14.60 -3.54
C LYS A 165 10.72 -13.57 -4.38
N LEU A 166 11.36 -12.43 -4.57
CA LEU A 166 10.94 -11.39 -5.50
C LEU A 166 11.52 -11.67 -6.89
N SER A 167 10.68 -11.66 -7.93
CA SER A 167 11.09 -11.89 -9.32
C SER A 167 10.53 -10.80 -10.22
N LYS A 168 11.39 -10.23 -11.07
CA LYS A 168 10.98 -9.28 -12.13
C LYS A 168 10.51 -10.08 -13.34
N ARG A 169 9.28 -9.89 -13.81
CA ARG A 169 8.81 -10.47 -15.08
C ARG A 169 9.63 -9.89 -16.22
N LYS A 170 10.23 -10.77 -17.03
CA LYS A 170 10.83 -10.36 -18.30
C LYS A 170 9.71 -9.93 -19.24
N LYS A 171 9.86 -8.76 -19.88
CA LYS A 171 8.97 -8.37 -20.98
C LYS A 171 9.05 -9.46 -22.05
N THR A 172 7.95 -10.16 -22.31
CA THR A 172 7.81 -10.97 -23.52
C THR A 172 7.83 -9.97 -24.68
N LYS A 173 8.80 -10.14 -25.59
CA LYS A 173 8.85 -9.38 -26.85
C LYS A 173 7.67 -9.72 -27.73
#